data_AF-W9RL24-F1
#
_entry.id   AF-W9RL24-F1
#
_cell.length_a   1.000
_cell.length_b   1.000
_cell.length_c   1.000
_cell.angle_alpha   90.00
_cell.angle_beta   90.00
_cell.angle_gamma   90.00
#
_symmetry.space_group_name_H-M   'P 1'
#
loop_
_entity.id
_entity.type
_entity.pdbx_description
1 polymer ?
#
loop_
_entity_poly.entity_id
_entity_poly.type
_entity_poly.pdbx_seq_one_letter_code
_entity_poly.pdbx_strand_id
1 'polypeptide(L)'
;MIVNTPVARLISNNIPAHKYHKAGISCNLVGKDGVCAVCLGEFEEGEELRTLPECLHSFHVSCIDMWLFSHPNCPICRADPFPH
;
A
#
# COMPACT_ATOMS: atom_id res chain seq x y z
N MET A 1 -19.96 -10.20 13.87
CA MET A 1 -19.45 -11.01 12.74
C MET A 1 -20.08 -10.54 11.43
N ILE A 2 -19.71 -9.36 10.92
CA ILE A 2 -19.94 -8.99 9.51
C ILE A 2 -19.01 -7.80 9.21
N VAL A 3 -17.79 -8.06 8.76
CA VAL A 3 -16.93 -7.02 8.14
C VAL A 3 -16.73 -7.29 6.64
N ASN A 4 -17.61 -8.09 6.03
CA ASN A 4 -17.72 -8.17 4.58
C ASN A 4 -18.50 -6.97 4.03
N THR A 5 -18.03 -5.76 4.33
CA THR A 5 -18.54 -4.55 3.68
C THR A 5 -18.07 -4.55 2.22
N PRO A 6 -18.98 -4.48 1.23
CA PRO A 6 -18.64 -4.49 -0.20
C PRO A 6 -17.69 -3.35 -0.61
N VAL A 7 -17.56 -2.33 0.23
CA VAL A 7 -16.61 -1.23 0.12
C VAL A 7 -15.17 -1.72 -0.05
N ALA A 8 -14.68 -2.67 0.76
CA ALA A 8 -13.29 -3.14 0.72
C ALA A 8 -12.85 -3.63 -0.68
N ARG A 9 -13.73 -4.36 -1.38
CA ARG A 9 -13.47 -4.84 -2.75
C ARG A 9 -13.45 -3.73 -3.79
N LEU A 10 -14.22 -2.65 -3.59
CA LEU A 10 -14.21 -1.50 -4.50
C LEU A 10 -12.95 -0.65 -4.31
N ILE A 11 -12.41 -0.60 -3.08
CA ILE A 11 -11.18 0.11 -2.75
C ILE A 11 -9.99 -0.51 -3.50
N SER A 12 -9.76 -1.81 -3.33
CA SER A 12 -8.65 -2.51 -3.97
C SER A 12 -8.65 -2.43 -5.49
N ASN A 13 -9.83 -2.39 -6.13
CA ASN A 13 -9.93 -2.32 -7.58
C ASN A 13 -9.68 -0.92 -8.17
N ASN A 14 -9.77 0.14 -7.37
CA ASN A 14 -9.59 1.52 -7.84
C ASN A 14 -8.22 2.14 -7.49
N ILE A 15 -7.42 1.49 -6.62
CA ILE A 15 -6.08 2.00 -6.31
C ILE A 15 -5.09 1.50 -7.36
N PRO A 16 -4.43 2.41 -8.11
CA PRO A 16 -3.45 2.01 -9.12
C PRO A 16 -2.27 1.28 -8.47
N ALA A 17 -1.93 0.12 -9.03
CA ALA A 17 -0.71 -0.59 -8.70
C ALA A 17 0.40 -0.23 -9.69
N HIS A 18 1.63 -0.11 -9.19
CA HIS A 18 2.82 0.07 -10.00
C HIS A 18 3.87 -0.96 -9.57
N LYS A 19 4.78 -1.30 -10.50
CA LYS A 19 5.89 -2.20 -10.18
C LYS A 19 6.99 -1.42 -9.48
N TYR A 20 7.50 -1.95 -8.38
CA TYR A 20 8.68 -1.41 -7.73
C TYR A 20 9.90 -1.65 -8.61
N HIS A 21 10.59 -0.58 -8.98
CA HIS A 21 11.87 -0.64 -9.66
C HIS A 21 12.94 -0.15 -8.70
N LYS A 22 13.81 -1.08 -8.27
CA LYS A 22 14.91 -0.74 -7.38
C LYS A 22 15.91 0.07 -8.18
N ALA A 23 15.87 1.39 -8.04
CA ALA A 23 16.86 2.27 -8.65
C ALA A 23 18.23 1.92 -8.04
N GLY A 24 18.99 1.09 -8.75
CA GLY A 24 20.28 0.58 -8.29
C GLY A 24 21.29 1.72 -8.19
N ILE A 25 21.43 2.30 -7.00
CA ILE A 25 22.54 3.19 -6.69
C ILE A 25 23.09 2.77 -5.33
N SER A 26 24.31 2.23 -5.36
CA SER A 26 25.19 2.13 -4.20
C SER A 26 25.57 3.54 -3.74
N CYS A 27 24.66 4.21 -3.07
CA CYS A 27 24.98 5.33 -2.20
C CYS A 27 24.14 5.21 -0.93
N ASN A 28 24.79 5.46 0.19
CA ASN A 28 24.24 5.37 1.54
C ASN A 28 23.17 6.46 1.74
N LEU A 29 22.01 6.33 1.10
CA LEU A 29 20.87 7.22 1.25
C LEU A 29 19.71 6.38 1.80
N VAL A 30 19.68 6.26 3.12
CA VAL A 30 18.56 5.66 3.87
C VAL A 30 17.35 6.59 3.74
N GLY A 31 16.64 6.47 2.63
CA GLY A 31 15.30 7.02 2.40
C GLY A 31 14.25 5.99 2.83
N LYS A 32 13.23 6.43 3.55
CA LYS A 32 12.27 5.61 4.31
C LYS A 32 11.14 5.04 3.42
N ASP A 33 11.43 4.85 2.14
CA ASP A 33 10.49 4.71 1.03
C ASP A 33 10.53 3.30 0.39
N GLY A 34 11.29 2.39 1.02
CA GLY A 34 11.52 1.02 0.56
C GLY A 34 10.88 -0.08 1.41
N VAL A 35 10.00 0.23 2.37
CA VAL A 35 9.48 -0.77 3.33
C VAL A 35 7.96 -0.69 3.43
N CYS A 36 7.31 -1.85 3.43
CA CYS A 36 5.88 -1.98 3.63
C CYS A 36 5.52 -1.88 5.12
N ALA A 37 4.71 -0.89 5.53
CA ALA A 37 4.35 -0.78 6.95
C ALA A 37 3.39 -1.88 7.45
N VAL A 38 2.83 -2.70 6.55
CA VAL A 38 1.91 -3.79 6.91
C VAL A 38 2.68 -5.06 7.28
N CYS A 39 3.62 -5.50 6.42
CA CYS A 39 4.44 -6.69 6.69
C CYS A 39 5.82 -6.38 7.27
N LEU A 40 6.19 -5.08 7.36
CA LEU A 40 7.51 -4.59 7.78
C LEU A 40 8.67 -5.12 6.91
N GLY A 41 8.36 -5.63 5.71
CA GLY A 41 9.34 -6.13 4.75
C GLY A 41 9.78 -5.07 3.75
N GLU A 42 11.01 -5.19 3.27
CA GLU A 42 11.56 -4.36 2.20
C GLU A 42 10.88 -4.68 0.86
N PHE A 43 10.75 -3.66 0.00
CA PHE A 43 10.25 -3.84 -1.36
C PHE A 43 11.33 -4.44 -2.27
N GLU A 44 10.96 -5.49 -2.99
CA GLU A 44 11.81 -6.16 -3.95
C GLU A 44 11.48 -5.76 -5.39
N GLU A 45 12.51 -5.83 -6.26
CA GLU A 45 12.35 -5.48 -7.66
C GLU A 45 11.32 -6.39 -8.34
N GLY A 46 10.35 -5.75 -9.01
CA GLY A 46 9.27 -6.47 -9.70
C GLY A 46 8.05 -6.77 -8.83
N GLU A 47 8.09 -6.45 -7.53
CA GLU A 47 6.90 -6.50 -6.68
C GLU A 47 5.88 -5.44 -7.10
N GLU A 48 4.60 -5.78 -6.96
CA GLU A 48 3.51 -4.85 -7.24
C GLU A 48 3.13 -4.10 -5.96
N LEU A 49 3.28 -2.79 -6.01
CA LEU A 49 2.94 -1.89 -4.92
C LEU A 49 1.74 -1.04 -5.30
N ARG A 50 0.83 -0.84 -4.35
CA ARG A 50 -0.26 0.12 -4.45
C ARG A 50 0.07 1.33 -3.61
N THR A 51 -0.12 2.50 -4.21
CA THR A 51 0.05 3.79 -3.54
C THR A 51 -1.31 4.45 -3.38
N LEU A 52 -1.67 4.80 -2.16
CA LEU A 52 -2.93 5.49 -1.91
C LEU A 52 -2.81 6.94 -2.43
N PRO A 53 -3.76 7.44 -3.24
CA PRO A 53 -3.67 8.77 -3.83
C PRO A 53 -3.76 9.89 -2.79
N GLU A 54 -4.56 9.71 -1.72
CA GLU A 54 -4.78 10.73 -0.69
C GLU A 54 -3.56 10.99 0.21
N CYS A 55 -2.81 9.94 0.54
CA CYS A 55 -1.70 10.02 1.51
C CYS A 55 -0.34 9.63 0.93
N LEU A 56 -0.29 9.21 -0.34
CA LEU A 56 0.92 8.83 -1.08
C LEU A 56 1.75 7.72 -0.40
N HIS A 57 1.13 6.90 0.45
CA HIS A 57 1.78 5.76 1.07
C HIS A 57 1.70 4.52 0.18
N SER A 58 2.85 3.88 -0.02
CA SER A 58 3.02 2.68 -0.83
C SER A 58 3.02 1.42 0.03
N PHE A 59 2.32 0.38 -0.43
CA PHE A 59 2.23 -0.92 0.23
C PHE A 59 2.23 -2.04 -0.82
N HIS A 60 2.63 -3.25 -0.46
CA HIS A 60 2.43 -4.40 -1.34
C HIS A 60 0.95 -4.57 -1.68
N VAL A 61 0.65 -4.89 -2.95
CA VAL A 61 -0.72 -5.21 -3.41
C VAL A 61 -1.37 -6.20 -2.45
N SER A 62 -0.72 -7.33 -2.16
CA SER A 62 -1.26 -8.37 -1.29
C SER A 62 -1.52 -7.88 0.14
N CYS A 63 -0.61 -7.07 0.69
CA CYS A 63 -0.71 -6.58 2.07
C CYS A 63 -1.84 -5.55 2.23
N ILE A 64 -1.95 -4.60 1.29
CA ILE A 64 -3.02 -3.60 1.35
C ILE A 64 -4.38 -4.23 1.04
N ASP A 65 -4.44 -5.24 0.17
CA ASP A 65 -5.69 -5.96 -0.12
C ASP A 65 -6.25 -6.64 1.13
N MET A 66 -5.38 -7.35 1.86
CA MET A 66 -5.74 -7.98 3.14
C MET A 66 -6.11 -6.95 4.21
N TRP A 67 -5.38 -5.84 4.29
CA TRP A 67 -5.68 -4.78 5.25
C TRP A 67 -7.04 -4.16 4.98
N LEU A 68 -7.31 -3.76 3.73
CA LEU A 68 -8.58 -3.15 3.30
C LEU A 68 -9.77 -4.08 3.50
N PHE A 69 -9.56 -5.40 3.47
CA PHE A 69 -10.60 -6.38 3.80
C PHE A 69 -11.11 -6.25 5.25
N SER A 70 -10.24 -5.84 6.18
CA SER A 70 -10.61 -5.63 7.59
C SER A 70 -10.83 -4.16 7.95
N HIS A 71 -10.04 -3.25 7.35
CA HIS A 71 -9.98 -1.84 7.68
C HIS A 71 -9.84 -0.99 6.41
N PRO A 72 -10.86 -0.23 6.00
CA PRO A 72 -10.83 0.59 4.79
C PRO A 72 -10.05 1.91 4.97
N ASN A 73 -8.95 1.91 5.74
CA ASN A 73 -8.17 3.12 6.04
C ASN A 73 -6.67 2.86 5.83
N CYS A 74 -5.89 3.94 5.68
CA CYS A 74 -4.45 3.82 5.56
C CYS A 74 -3.82 3.33 6.89
N PRO A 75 -2.98 2.28 6.87
CA PRO A 75 -2.34 1.76 8.09
C PRO A 75 -1.32 2.74 8.72
N ILE A 76 -0.85 3.73 7.96
CA ILE A 76 0.14 4.72 8.44
C ILE A 76 -0.56 5.96 9.03
N CYS A 77 -1.45 6.60 8.27
CA CYS A 77 -2.05 7.88 8.67
C CYS A 77 -3.52 7.78 9.05
N ARG A 78 -4.15 6.60 8.91
CA ARG A 78 -5.59 6.37 9.13
C ARG A 78 -6.51 7.24 8.26
N ALA A 79 -5.98 7.88 7.22
CA ALA A 79 -6.77 8.58 6.22
C ALA A 79 -7.55 7.58 5.38
N ASP A 80 -8.73 8.01 4.93
CA ASP A 80 -9.49 7.26 3.94
C ASP A 80 -8.71 7.22 2.62
N PRO A 81 -8.71 6.08 1.91
CA PRO A 81 -8.05 5.96 0.62
C PRO A 81 -8.78 6.71 -0.50
N PHE A 82 -9.98 7.25 -0.23
CA PHE A 82 -10.79 8.01 -1.18
C PHE A 82 -11.05 9.44 -0.69
N PRO A 83 -10.98 10.43 -1.59
CA PRO A 83 -11.50 11.77 -1.31
C PRO A 83 -13.03 11.72 -1.19
N HIS A 84 -13.56 12.50 -0.26
CA HIS A 84 -14.99 12.61 0.06
C HIS A 84 -15.73 13.60 -0.84
#